data_AF-A0A452DJM5-F1
#
_entry.id   AF-A0A452DJM5-F1
#
_cell.length_a   1.000
_cell.length_b   1.000
_cell.length_c   1.000
_cell.angle_alpha   90.00
_cell.angle_beta   90.00
_cell.angle_gamma   90.00
#
_symmetry.space_group_name_H-M   'P 1'
#
loop_
_entity.id
_entity.type
_entity.pdbx_description
1 polymer ?
#
loop_
_entity_poly.entity_id
_entity_poly.type
_entity_poly.pdbx_seq_one_letter_code
_entity_poly.pdbx_strand_id
1 'polypeptide(L)'
;MPPGRSQQPRLSLENSVTTRFGDPGDVRVTVQAACGTSVLQDSKVVRVLDQFQVVPLQFSKDLDAHNPNTPEWREDVGLVVSRLLSKETSIPEELMVTVVKPGLPTLADLHVLLPPPRPTRKRSLTSDKVPPAATGPGAPRTA
;
A
#
# COMPACT_ATOMS: atom_id res chain seq x y z
N MET A 1 -0.90 -9.61 21.72
CA MET A 1 -2.23 -9.56 21.08
C MET A 1 -2.85 -8.20 21.43
N PRO A 2 -3.09 -7.29 20.47
CA PRO A 2 -3.74 -6.03 20.80
C PRO A 2 -5.27 -6.22 20.93
N PRO A 3 -5.92 -5.54 21.88
CA PRO A 3 -7.36 -5.63 22.12
C PRO A 3 -8.13 -4.74 21.12
N GLY A 4 -9.21 -5.24 20.52
CA GLY A 4 -10.10 -4.42 19.68
C GLY A 4 -10.89 -5.14 18.59
N ARG A 5 -10.58 -6.39 18.23
CA ARG A 5 -11.39 -7.13 17.24
C ARG A 5 -12.63 -7.73 17.92
N SER A 6 -13.82 -7.32 17.47
CA SER A 6 -15.09 -7.88 17.92
C SER A 6 -15.04 -9.41 17.80
N GLN A 7 -15.07 -10.11 18.92
CA GLN A 7 -15.00 -11.58 18.94
C GLN A 7 -16.33 -12.23 18.52
N GLN A 8 -17.41 -11.46 18.43
CA GLN A 8 -18.71 -11.95 17.99
C GLN A 8 -18.84 -11.88 16.47
N PRO A 9 -19.12 -13.01 15.78
CA PRO A 9 -19.37 -13.01 14.35
C PRO A 9 -20.73 -12.38 14.03
N ARG A 10 -20.83 -11.75 12.85
CA ARG A 10 -22.12 -11.30 12.31
C ARG A 10 -22.80 -12.46 11.58
N LEU A 11 -24.05 -12.73 11.90
CA LEU A 11 -24.87 -13.72 11.20
C LEU A 11 -25.54 -13.08 9.98
N SER A 12 -25.60 -13.81 8.87
CA SER A 12 -26.27 -13.40 7.62
C SER A 12 -26.83 -14.63 6.92
N LEU A 13 -28.02 -14.48 6.32
CA LEU A 13 -28.58 -15.46 5.38
C LEU A 13 -28.28 -15.09 3.92
N GLU A 14 -27.78 -13.87 3.69
CA GLU A 14 -27.40 -13.37 2.38
C GLU A 14 -25.98 -13.79 2.00
N ASN A 15 -25.76 -14.01 0.70
CA ASN A 15 -24.45 -14.36 0.13
C ASN A 15 -23.44 -13.21 0.18
N SER A 16 -23.89 -11.99 0.47
CA SER A 16 -23.05 -10.80 0.52
C SER A 16 -23.38 -9.95 1.73
N VAL A 17 -22.36 -9.28 2.23
CA VAL A 17 -22.49 -8.36 3.36
C VAL A 17 -21.58 -7.16 3.17
N THR A 18 -22.04 -5.98 3.58
CA THR A 18 -21.24 -4.75 3.52
C THR A 18 -20.62 -4.46 4.89
N THR A 19 -19.38 -3.98 4.89
CA THR A 19 -18.67 -3.51 6.09
C THR A 19 -17.67 -2.43 5.70
N ARG A 20 -17.16 -1.69 6.69
CA ARG A 20 -16.10 -0.68 6.53
C ARG A 20 -15.01 -0.92 7.57
N PHE A 21 -13.78 -0.56 7.24
CA PHE A 21 -12.64 -0.63 8.16
C PHE A 21 -12.30 0.77 8.65
N GLY A 22 -12.17 0.94 9.97
CA GLY A 22 -11.87 2.23 10.59
C GLY A 22 -10.37 2.55 10.61
N ASP A 23 -9.53 1.53 10.79
CA ASP A 23 -8.08 1.68 10.93
C ASP A 23 -7.35 1.05 9.73
N PRO A 24 -6.25 1.68 9.27
CA PRO A 24 -5.40 1.11 8.24
C PRO A 24 -4.62 -0.11 8.76
N GLY A 25 -4.14 -0.94 7.82
CA GLY A 25 -3.35 -2.14 8.09
C GLY A 25 -3.98 -3.42 7.58
N ASP A 26 -3.42 -4.55 7.99
CA ASP A 26 -3.84 -5.87 7.52
C ASP A 26 -4.96 -6.45 8.41
N VAL A 27 -6.12 -6.66 7.81
CA VAL A 27 -7.31 -7.19 8.48
C VAL A 27 -7.61 -8.59 7.97
N ARG A 28 -7.73 -9.56 8.88
CA ARG A 28 -8.17 -10.91 8.54
C ARG A 28 -9.69 -10.95 8.55
N VAL A 29 -10.29 -11.29 7.42
CA VAL A 29 -11.72 -11.53 7.26
C VAL A 29 -11.93 -13.03 7.16
N THR A 30 -12.82 -13.57 7.98
CA THR A 30 -13.17 -14.99 8.00
C THR A 30 -14.65 -15.13 7.69
N VAL A 31 -15.00 -16.06 6.81
CA VAL A 31 -16.37 -16.43 6.51
C VAL A 31 -16.55 -17.91 6.82
N GLN A 32 -17.68 -18.25 7.45
CA GLN A 32 -18.06 -19.62 7.72
C GLN A 32 -19.47 -19.85 7.17
N ALA A 33 -19.62 -20.88 6.34
CA ALA A 33 -20.90 -21.33 5.81
C ALA A 33 -21.21 -22.71 6.38
N ALA A 34 -22.42 -22.88 6.92
CA ALA A 34 -22.90 -24.16 7.45
C ALA A 34 -24.20 -24.56 6.73
N CYS A 35 -24.25 -25.78 6.21
CA CYS A 35 -25.44 -26.35 5.58
C CYS A 35 -25.66 -27.78 6.12
N GLY A 36 -26.74 -27.97 6.87
CA GLY A 36 -26.98 -29.23 7.59
C GLY A 36 -25.87 -29.51 8.61
N THR A 37 -25.13 -30.59 8.41
CA THR A 37 -24.00 -31.00 9.25
C THR A 37 -22.64 -30.59 8.68
N SER A 38 -22.61 -30.02 7.47
CA SER A 38 -21.37 -29.61 6.79
C SER A 38 -21.04 -28.17 7.11
N VAL A 39 -19.79 -27.90 7.46
CA VAL A 39 -19.27 -26.56 7.72
C VAL A 39 -18.04 -26.31 6.85
N LEU A 40 -18.05 -25.21 6.10
CA LEU A 40 -16.91 -24.71 5.34
C LEU A 40 -16.49 -23.37 5.93
N GLN A 41 -15.18 -23.13 6.00
CA GLN A 41 -14.62 -21.87 6.47
C GLN A 41 -13.49 -21.44 5.55
N ASP A 42 -13.46 -20.15 5.23
CA ASP A 42 -12.36 -19.53 4.50
C ASP A 42 -11.93 -18.23 5.17
N SER A 43 -10.69 -17.81 4.94
CA SER A 43 -10.13 -16.59 5.51
C SER A 43 -9.19 -15.87 4.54
N LYS A 44 -9.43 -14.58 4.32
CA LYS A 44 -8.58 -13.71 3.50
C LYS A 44 -8.04 -12.55 4.33
N VAL A 45 -6.79 -12.18 4.09
CA VAL A 45 -6.22 -10.94 4.63
C VAL A 45 -6.43 -9.85 3.60
N VAL A 46 -7.08 -8.76 4.02
CA VAL A 46 -7.25 -7.54 3.21
C VAL A 46 -6.37 -6.45 3.78
N ARG A 47 -5.78 -5.65 2.90
CA ARG A 47 -4.97 -4.49 3.28
C ARG A 47 -5.82 -3.24 3.19
N VAL A 48 -5.93 -2.53 4.31
CA VAL A 48 -6.61 -1.23 4.40
C VAL A 48 -5.55 -0.15 4.29
N LEU A 49 -5.59 0.60 3.19
CA LEU A 49 -4.64 1.67 2.89
C LEU A 49 -5.12 2.99 3.49
N ASP A 50 -4.17 3.87 3.84
CA ASP A 50 -4.46 5.21 4.36
C ASP A 50 -4.26 6.28 3.27
N GLN A 51 -3.01 6.51 2.88
CA GLN A 51 -2.63 7.56 1.92
C GLN A 51 -2.36 6.98 0.53
N PHE A 52 -3.31 7.14 -0.38
CA PHE A 52 -3.20 6.66 -1.74
C PHE A 52 -4.01 7.51 -2.72
N GLN A 53 -3.66 7.42 -4.00
CA GLN A 53 -4.48 7.93 -5.10
C GLN A 53 -5.00 6.76 -5.92
N VAL A 54 -6.23 6.87 -6.43
CA VAL A 54 -6.86 5.85 -7.28
C VAL A 54 -6.88 6.34 -8.72
N VAL A 55 -6.37 5.50 -9.63
CA VAL A 55 -6.41 5.73 -11.07
C VAL A 55 -7.22 4.61 -11.71
N PRO A 56 -8.36 4.91 -12.36
CA PRO A 56 -9.11 3.89 -13.08
C PRO A 56 -8.36 3.46 -14.34
N LEU A 57 -8.27 2.15 -14.58
CA LEU A 57 -7.65 1.54 -15.74
C LEU A 57 -8.71 0.80 -16.57
N GLN A 58 -8.60 0.93 -17.88
CA GLN A 58 -9.43 0.23 -18.85
C GLN A 58 -8.56 -0.74 -19.65
N PHE A 59 -9.06 -1.95 -19.86
CA PHE A 59 -8.41 -2.93 -20.73
C PHE A 59 -9.06 -2.95 -22.12
N SER A 60 -8.37 -3.56 -23.08
CA SER A 60 -8.97 -3.92 -24.36
C SER A 60 -10.16 -4.85 -24.12
N LYS A 61 -11.22 -4.67 -24.92
CA LYS A 61 -12.39 -5.57 -24.93
C LYS A 61 -12.02 -7.01 -25.28
N ASP A 62 -10.93 -7.24 -26.01
CA ASP A 62 -10.48 -8.59 -26.37
C ASP A 62 -10.06 -9.42 -25.15
N LEU A 63 -9.66 -8.76 -24.06
CA LEU A 63 -9.33 -9.43 -22.81
C LEU A 63 -10.56 -10.07 -22.15
N ASP A 64 -11.76 -9.50 -22.38
CA ASP A 64 -13.01 -10.00 -21.79
C ASP A 64 -13.30 -11.44 -22.24
N ALA A 65 -12.98 -11.79 -23.48
CA ALA A 65 -13.14 -13.15 -24.02
C ALA A 65 -12.23 -14.19 -23.34
N HIS A 66 -11.18 -13.74 -22.63
CA HIS A 66 -10.18 -14.57 -21.98
C HIS A 66 -10.19 -14.44 -20.46
N ASN A 67 -11.15 -13.70 -19.89
CA ASN A 67 -11.27 -13.48 -18.45
C ASN A 67 -12.09 -14.64 -17.82
N PRO A 68 -11.45 -15.59 -17.08
CA PRO A 68 -12.15 -16.75 -16.52
C PRO A 68 -12.97 -16.42 -15.27
N ASN A 69 -12.97 -15.17 -14.81
CA ASN A 69 -13.54 -14.72 -13.53
C ASN A 69 -12.95 -15.41 -12.27
N THR A 70 -11.78 -16.03 -12.42
CA THR A 70 -11.02 -16.69 -11.35
C THR A 70 -10.16 -15.67 -10.59
N PRO A 71 -10.13 -15.67 -9.24
CA PRO A 71 -9.39 -14.68 -8.45
C PRO A 71 -7.87 -14.74 -8.66
N GLU A 72 -7.29 -15.93 -8.79
CA GLU A 72 -5.84 -16.10 -9.00
C GLU A 72 -5.39 -15.43 -10.30
N TRP A 73 -6.19 -15.56 -11.37
CA TRP A 73 -5.92 -14.88 -12.65
C TRP A 73 -5.92 -13.35 -12.49
N ARG A 74 -6.86 -12.79 -11.71
CA ARG A 74 -6.92 -11.35 -11.46
C ARG A 74 -5.72 -10.85 -10.66
N GLU A 75 -5.26 -11.65 -9.70
CA GLU A 75 -4.07 -11.36 -8.90
C GLU A 75 -2.82 -11.33 -9.81
N ASP A 76 -2.64 -12.33 -10.67
CA ASP A 76 -1.53 -12.38 -11.63
C ASP A 76 -1.54 -11.22 -12.63
N VAL A 77 -2.71 -10.90 -13.21
CA VAL A 77 -2.85 -9.74 -14.10
C VAL A 77 -2.49 -8.44 -13.37
N GLY A 78 -2.96 -8.27 -12.14
CA GLY A 78 -2.63 -7.11 -11.31
C GLY A 78 -1.13 -6.96 -11.04
N LEU A 79 -0.43 -8.07 -10.76
CA LEU A 79 1.03 -8.08 -10.60
C LEU A 79 1.76 -7.70 -11.89
N VAL A 80 1.35 -8.26 -13.04
CA VAL A 80 1.96 -7.93 -14.33
C VAL A 80 1.79 -6.45 -14.67
N VAL A 81 0.60 -5.89 -14.48
CA VAL A 81 0.33 -4.47 -14.73
C VAL A 81 1.16 -3.58 -13.82
N SER A 82 1.21 -3.88 -12.52
CA SER A 82 1.99 -3.09 -11.55
C SER A 82 3.49 -3.10 -11.88
N ARG A 83 4.01 -4.27 -12.26
CA ARG A 83 5.41 -4.44 -12.69
C ARG A 83 5.73 -3.69 -13.98
N LEU A 84 4.83 -3.69 -14.97
CA LEU A 84 5.02 -2.96 -16.22
C LEU A 84 5.00 -1.44 -15.97
N LEU A 85 4.03 -0.96 -15.18
CA LEU A 85 3.93 0.46 -14.85
C LEU A 85 5.15 0.95 -14.05
N SER A 86 5.66 0.14 -13.12
CA SER A 86 6.87 0.46 -12.35
C SER A 86 8.08 0.67 -13.28
N LYS A 87 8.25 -0.18 -14.30
CA LYS A 87 9.33 -0.04 -15.28
C LYS A 87 9.21 1.23 -16.12
N GLU A 88 8.01 1.55 -16.60
CA GLU A 88 7.78 2.72 -17.47
C GLU A 88 7.86 4.04 -16.71
N THR A 89 7.44 4.08 -15.45
CA THR A 89 7.34 5.32 -14.67
C THR A 89 8.52 5.53 -13.71
N SER A 90 9.36 4.52 -13.50
CA SER A 90 10.38 4.50 -12.44
C SER A 90 9.83 4.70 -11.02
N ILE A 91 8.52 4.49 -10.81
CA ILE A 91 7.90 4.44 -9.50
C ILE A 91 8.11 3.03 -8.90
N PRO A 92 8.50 2.90 -7.62
CA PRO A 92 8.66 1.58 -6.99
C PRO A 92 7.38 0.73 -7.07
N GLU A 93 7.53 -0.54 -7.50
CA GLU A 93 6.41 -1.49 -7.63
C GLU A 93 5.64 -1.68 -6.31
N GLU A 94 6.33 -1.63 -5.17
CA GLU A 94 5.73 -1.72 -3.83
C GLU A 94 4.74 -0.58 -3.51
N LEU A 95 4.80 0.54 -4.24
CA LEU A 95 3.88 1.67 -4.12
C LEU A 95 2.72 1.58 -5.13
N MET A 96 2.65 0.52 -5.94
CA MET A 96 1.65 0.36 -6.99
C MET A 96 0.85 -0.92 -6.73
N VAL A 97 -0.45 -0.76 -6.47
CA VAL A 97 -1.36 -1.90 -6.24
C VAL A 97 -2.47 -1.87 -7.28
N THR A 98 -2.39 -2.76 -8.26
CA THR A 98 -3.45 -2.92 -9.26
C THR A 98 -4.49 -3.93 -8.79
N VAL A 99 -5.76 -3.52 -8.76
CA VAL A 99 -6.90 -4.38 -8.43
C VAL A 99 -7.80 -4.53 -9.65
N VAL A 100 -7.79 -5.72 -10.25
CA VAL A 100 -8.73 -6.08 -11.32
C VAL A 100 -10.08 -6.44 -10.69
N LYS A 101 -11.16 -5.80 -11.14
CA LYS A 101 -12.51 -6.01 -10.61
C LYS A 101 -13.08 -7.35 -11.08
N PRO A 102 -13.91 -8.03 -10.27
CA PRO A 102 -14.63 -9.21 -10.72
C PRO A 102 -15.71 -8.83 -11.77
N GLY A 103 -16.02 -9.77 -12.66
CA GLY A 103 -17.02 -9.58 -13.71
C GLY A 103 -16.50 -8.95 -15.01
N LEU A 104 -17.45 -8.54 -15.86
CA LEU A 104 -17.21 -7.92 -17.16
C LEU A 104 -17.92 -6.56 -17.24
N PRO A 105 -17.40 -5.57 -17.99
CA PRO A 105 -16.12 -5.60 -18.71
C PRO A 105 -14.92 -5.63 -17.76
N THR A 106 -13.75 -6.06 -18.25
CA THR A 106 -12.53 -6.13 -17.45
C THR A 106 -12.05 -4.71 -17.13
N LEU A 107 -12.21 -4.30 -15.87
CA LEU A 107 -11.81 -3.00 -15.34
C LEU A 107 -10.82 -3.20 -14.19
N ALA A 108 -9.94 -2.24 -13.98
CA ALA A 108 -9.07 -2.23 -12.80
C ALA A 108 -8.94 -0.85 -12.18
N ASP A 109 -8.60 -0.83 -10.90
CA ASP A 109 -8.19 0.38 -10.20
C ASP A 109 -6.72 0.23 -9.79
N LEU A 110 -5.89 1.19 -10.17
CA LEU A 110 -4.52 1.31 -9.68
C LEU A 110 -4.49 2.22 -8.46
N HIS A 111 -4.00 1.68 -7.35
CA HIS A 111 -3.79 2.44 -6.12
C HIS A 111 -2.30 2.79 -6.04
N VAL A 112 -1.99 4.08 -6.11
CA VAL A 112 -0.62 4.60 -5.96
C VAL A 112 -0.44 5.09 -4.53
N LEU A 113 0.40 4.40 -3.76
CA LEU A 113 0.71 4.74 -2.38
C LEU A 113 1.62 5.96 -2.31
N LEU A 114 1.33 6.86 -1.38
CA LEU A 114 2.26 7.94 -1.06
C LEU A 114 3.38 7.40 -0.16
N PRO A 115 4.66 7.69 -0.45
CA PRO A 115 5.74 7.33 0.44
C PRO A 115 5.48 7.93 1.83
N PRO A 116 5.77 7.19 2.92
CA PRO A 116 5.62 7.75 4.26
C PRO A 116 6.44 9.04 4.38
N PRO A 117 5.93 10.07 5.09
CA PRO A 117 6.66 11.31 5.26
C PRO A 117 8.04 11.03 5.84
N ARG A 118 9.08 11.39 5.11
CA ARG A 118 10.47 11.23 5.57
C ARG A 118 10.60 12.00 6.89
N PRO A 119 11.19 11.42 7.95
CA PRO A 119 11.48 12.18 9.14
C PRO A 119 12.38 13.34 8.74
N THR A 120 11.89 14.57 8.94
CA THR A 120 12.69 15.77 8.75
C THR A 120 13.83 15.68 9.75
N ARG A 121 15.02 15.32 9.25
CA ARG A 121 16.25 15.35 10.03
C ARG A 121 16.44 16.80 10.46
N LYS A 122 16.03 17.13 11.70
CA LYS A 122 16.37 18.39 12.34
C LYS A 122 17.89 18.50 12.26
N ARG A 123 18.40 19.34 11.36
CA ARG A 123 19.81 19.76 11.38
C ARG A 123 20.01 20.45 12.72
N SER A 124 20.62 19.77 13.68
CA SER A 124 21.27 20.44 14.79
C SER A 124 22.33 21.35 14.15
N LEU A 125 22.07 22.66 14.15
CA LEU A 125 23.12 23.64 13.94
C LEU A 125 23.99 23.61 15.19
N THR A 126 24.98 22.71 15.23
CA THR A 126 26.12 22.89 16.12
C THR A 126 26.91 24.05 15.54
N SER A 127 26.57 25.26 15.99
CA SER A 127 27.40 26.44 15.80
C SER A 127 28.66 26.24 16.63
N ASP A 128 29.70 25.73 16.02
CA ASP A 128 31.06 25.96 16.50
C ASP A 128 31.99 26.10 15.31
N LYS A 129 32.21 27.35 14.93
CA LYS A 129 33.34 27.74 14.10
C LYS A 129 33.93 29.01 14.68
N VAL A 130 34.84 28.85 15.65
CA VAL A 130 35.85 29.86 15.97
C VAL A 130 37.01 29.65 15.00
N PRO A 131 37.33 30.58 14.09
CA PRO A 131 38.51 30.48 13.24
C PRO A 131 39.79 30.89 14.00
N PRO A 132 40.97 30.34 13.63
CA PRO A 132 42.23 30.67 14.28
C PRO A 132 42.70 32.07 13.87
N ALA A 133 43.02 32.91 14.86
CA ALA A 133 43.71 34.17 14.63
C ALA A 133 45.19 33.87 14.34
N ALA A 134 45.58 33.96 13.07
CA ALA A 134 46.97 34.14 12.67
C ALA A 134 47.17 35.62 12.31
N THR A 135 48.01 36.31 13.06
CA THR A 135 48.53 37.62 12.67
C THR A 135 49.99 37.69 13.08
N GLY A 136 50.87 37.70 12.08
CA GLY A 136 52.19 38.33 12.16
C GLY A 136 52.28 39.37 11.03
N PRO A 137 53.42 40.05 10.83
CA PRO A 137 54.59 40.22 11.70
C PRO A 137 55.01 41.70 11.88
N GLY A 138 55.93 41.96 12.83
CA GLY A 138 56.99 42.98 12.68
C GLY A 138 56.82 44.33 13.41
N ALA A 139 57.72 44.59 14.37
CA ALA A 139 58.40 45.88 14.58
C ALA A 139 59.64 45.68 15.49
N PRO A 140 60.65 46.59 15.46
CA PRO A 140 62.06 46.23 15.70
C PRO A 140 62.68 46.74 17.03
N ARG A 141 63.81 46.11 17.39
CA ARG A 141 65.02 46.56 18.14
C ARG A 141 64.89 47.30 19.49
N THR A 142 65.61 46.77 20.49
CA THR A 142 66.57 47.39 21.44
C THR A 142 66.97 46.30 22.44
N ALA A 143 68.18 46.10 22.96
CA ALA A 143 69.50 46.74 22.88
C ALA A 143 70.56 45.64 23.10
#